data_AF-A0A9E0TEB0-F1
#
_entry.id   AF-A0A9E0TEB0-F1
#
_cell.length_a   1.000
_cell.length_b   1.000
_cell.length_c   1.000
_cell.angle_alpha   90.00
_cell.angle_beta   90.00
_cell.angle_gamma   90.00
#
_symmetry.space_group_name_H-M   'P 1'
#
loop_
_entity.id
_entity.type
_entity.pdbx_description
1 polymer ?
#
loop_
_entity_poly.entity_id
_entity_poly.type
_entity_poly.pdbx_seq_one_letter_code
_entity_poly.pdbx_strand_id
1 'polypeptide(L)' 'YLKAPLAELRARGVLLVRCSRTGAGPVVRGASIDDDALGWVAADDQNPPRARLLAALALTRGSDPDAVQRVFLRY' A
#
# COMPACT_ATOMS: atom_id res chain seq x y z
N TYR A 1 14.53 1.69 -10.70
CA TYR A 1 15.32 0.63 -10.05
C TYR A 1 14.45 -0.37 -9.27
N LEU A 2 13.42 0.04 -8.51
CA LEU A 2 12.59 -0.93 -7.75
C LEU A 2 11.40 -1.56 -8.49
N LYS A 3 10.99 -1.07 -9.66
CA LYS A 3 9.77 -1.55 -10.33
C LYS A 3 9.80 -3.07 -10.62
N ALA A 4 10.90 -3.58 -11.16
CA ALA A 4 11.06 -5.00 -11.47
C ALA A 4 11.00 -5.91 -10.22
N PRO A 5 11.82 -5.70 -9.17
CA PRO A 5 11.74 -6.55 -7.98
C PRO A 5 10.40 -6.44 -7.24
N LEU A 6 9.75 -5.27 -7.24
CA LEU A 6 8.41 -5.13 -6.65
C LEU A 6 7.34 -5.90 -7.44
N ALA A 7 7.43 -5.93 -8.77
CA ALA A 7 6.53 -6.74 -9.59
C ALA A 7 6.68 -8.24 -9.30
N GLU A 8 7.93 -8.72 -9.14
CA GLU A 8 8.19 -10.11 -8.75
C GLU A 8 7.61 -10.46 -7.38
N LEU A 9 7.75 -9.57 -6.39
CA LEU A 9 7.16 -9.76 -5.07
C LEU A 9 5.63 -9.80 -5.13
N ARG A 10 5.02 -8.91 -5.93
CA ARG A 10 3.57 -8.90 -6.11
C ARG A 10 3.07 -10.19 -6.76
N ALA A 11 3.80 -10.72 -7.75
CA ALA A 11 3.50 -11.99 -8.39
C ALA A 11 3.60 -13.19 -7.42
N ARG A 12 4.44 -13.09 -6.39
CA ARG A 12 4.51 -14.06 -5.27
C ARG A 12 3.44 -13.87 -4.20
N GLY A 13 2.50 -12.95 -4.40
CA GLY A 13 1.40 -12.69 -3.46
C GLY A 13 1.76 -11.77 -2.29
N VAL A 14 2.93 -11.11 -2.32
CA VAL A 14 3.31 -10.13 -1.30
C VAL A 14 2.52 -8.84 -1.53
N LEU A 15 1.81 -8.39 -0.49
CA LEU A 15 1.12 -7.10 -0.50
C LEU A 15 2.15 -5.96 -0.45
N LEU A 16 1.99 -4.97 -1.33
CA LEU A 16 2.84 -3.79 -1.37
C LEU A 16 2.04 -2.55 -0.96
N VAL A 17 2.54 -1.83 0.05
CA VAL A 17 1.97 -0.58 0.55
C VAL A 17 2.93 0.56 0.23
N ARG A 18 2.46 1.57 -0.49
CA ARG A 18 3.22 2.73 -0.91
C ARG A 18 3.05 3.86 0.11
N CYS A 19 4.16 4.26 0.71
CA CYS A 19 4.23 5.33 1.71
C CYS A 19 5.17 6.46 1.23
N SER A 20 5.22 7.57 1.97
CA SER A 20 6.19 8.65 1.74
C SER A 20 7.13 8.85 2.94
N ARG A 21 8.37 9.24 2.64
CA ARG A 21 9.38 9.66 3.65
C ARG A 21 9.27 11.13 4.04
N THR A 22 8.43 11.92 3.37
CA THR A 22 8.29 13.37 3.58
C THR A 22 7.72 13.74 4.94
N GLY A 23 7.09 12.79 5.64
CA GLY A 23 6.55 12.97 6.99
C GLY A 23 5.19 13.68 7.04
N ALA A 24 4.80 14.37 5.97
CA ALA A 24 3.51 15.03 5.82
C ALA A 24 2.99 14.93 4.37
N GLY A 25 1.68 15.07 4.23
CA GLY A 25 0.94 14.99 2.97
C GLY A 25 0.51 13.57 2.61
N PRO A 26 -0.67 13.40 1.99
CA PRO A 26 -1.19 12.09 1.65
C PRO A 26 -0.44 11.47 0.46
N VAL A 27 -0.31 10.15 0.50
CA VAL A 27 0.07 9.35 -0.65
C VAL A 27 -1.19 9.04 -1.46
N VAL A 28 -1.41 9.83 -2.51
CA VAL A 28 -2.63 9.71 -3.34
C VAL A 28 -2.58 8.46 -4.24
N ARG A 29 -3.65 7.66 -4.23
CA ARG A 29 -3.87 6.50 -5.10
C ARG A 29 -3.99 6.95 -6.56
N GLY A 30 -3.29 6.28 -7.48
CA GLY A 30 -3.38 6.58 -8.92
C GLY A 30 -2.70 7.88 -9.38
N ALA A 31 -2.06 8.65 -8.50
CA ALA A 31 -1.48 9.95 -8.86
C ALA A 31 -0.17 9.82 -9.65
N SER A 32 0.90 9.33 -9.02
CA SER A 32 2.22 9.17 -9.67
C SER A 32 2.48 7.75 -10.18
N ILE A 33 1.66 6.79 -9.74
CA ILE A 33 1.76 5.36 -10.03
C ILE A 33 0.33 4.85 -10.15
N ASP A 34 0.08 3.99 -11.14
CA ASP A 34 -1.16 3.24 -11.28
C ASP A 34 -1.16 2.06 -10.29
N ASP A 35 -1.65 2.32 -9.06
CA ASP A 35 -1.69 1.31 -8.00
C ASP A 35 -2.66 0.17 -8.34
N ASP A 36 -3.70 0.44 -9.12
CA ASP A 36 -4.76 -0.52 -9.44
C ASP A 36 -4.24 -1.56 -10.42
N ALA A 37 -3.57 -1.12 -11.49
CA ALA A 37 -2.91 -2.02 -12.44
C ALA A 37 -1.80 -2.86 -11.78
N LEU A 38 -1.18 -2.36 -10.72
CA LEU A 38 -0.11 -3.05 -10.00
C LEU A 38 -0.60 -3.86 -8.79
N GLY A 39 -1.88 -3.72 -8.40
CA GLY A 39 -2.44 -4.30 -7.19
C GLY A 39 -1.69 -3.87 -5.92
N TRP A 40 -1.33 -2.58 -5.83
CA TRP A 40 -0.67 -1.96 -4.69
C TRP A 40 -1.69 -1.19 -3.84
N VAL A 41 -1.30 -0.86 -2.61
CA VAL A 41 -2.11 -0.05 -1.69
C VAL A 41 -1.40 1.28 -1.45
N ALA A 42 -2.13 2.38 -1.57
CA ALA A 42 -1.65 3.70 -1.17
C ALA A 42 -1.97 3.95 0.32
N ALA A 43 -0.96 4.41 1.07
CA ALA A 43 -1.08 4.59 2.52
C ALA A 43 -1.90 5.82 2.96
N ASP A 44 -2.38 6.62 2.02
CA ASP A 44 -3.04 7.91 2.29
C ASP A 44 -2.21 8.78 3.26
N ASP A 45 -2.76 9.20 4.39
CA ASP A 45 -2.11 10.05 5.39
C ASP A 45 -1.23 9.29 6.41
N GLN A 46 -1.15 7.96 6.27
CA GLN A 46 -0.39 7.11 7.18
C GLN A 46 1.11 7.17 6.84
N ASN A 47 1.90 7.54 7.86
CA ASN A 47 3.35 7.48 7.75
C ASN A 47 3.83 6.01 7.79
N PRO A 48 5.08 5.70 7.36
CA PRO A 48 5.53 4.31 7.24
C PRO A 48 5.38 3.44 8.51
N PRO A 49 5.64 3.95 9.74
CA PRO A 49 5.41 3.16 10.96
C PRO A 49 3.93 2.83 11.21
N ARG A 50 3.02 3.81 11.04
CA ARG A 50 1.58 3.59 11.22
C ARG A 50 1.00 2.71 10.12
N ALA A 51 1.40 2.94 8.87
CA ALA A 51 1.00 2.12 7.73
C ALA A 51 1.40 0.65 7.91
N ARG A 52 2.58 0.37 8.48
CA ARG A 52 3.01 -1.00 8.80
C ARG A 52 2.08 -1.66 9.83
N LEU A 53 1.71 -0.94 10.89
CA LEU A 53 0.80 -1.47 11.92
C LEU A 53 -0.59 -1.74 11.33
N LEU A 54 -1.13 -0.78 10.58
CA LEU A 54 -2.44 -0.92 9.95
C LEU A 54 -2.46 -2.06 8.92
N ALA A 55 -1.41 -2.19 8.11
CA ALA A 55 -1.28 -3.30 7.15
C ALA A 55 -1.21 -4.65 7.87
N ALA A 56 -0.44 -4.76 8.97
CA ALA A 56 -0.38 -6.00 9.75
C ALA A 56 -1.75 -6.40 10.32
N LEU A 57 -2.53 -5.42 10.81
CA LEU A 57 -3.89 -5.65 11.28
C LEU A 57 -4.84 -6.02 10.13
N ALA A 58 -4.78 -5.32 9.01
CA ALA A 58 -5.60 -5.59 7.82
C ALA A 58 -5.36 -7.01 7.29
N LEU A 59 -4.10 -7.45 7.24
CA LEU A 59 -3.71 -8.79 6.79
C LEU A 59 -4.29 -9.92 7.65
N THR A 60 -4.71 -9.66 8.89
CA THR A 60 -5.43 -10.67 9.69
C THR A 60 -6.79 -11.02 9.10
N ARG A 61 -7.38 -10.11 8.29
CA ARG A 61 -8.72 -10.24 7.69
C ARG A 61 -8.70 -10.61 6.21
N GLY A 62 -7.54 -10.57 5.57
CA GLY A 62 -7.35 -10.94 4.18
C GLY A 62 -6.23 -10.13 3.52
N SER A 63 -5.78 -10.58 2.35
CA SER A 63 -4.70 -9.96 1.58
C SER A 63 -5.17 -9.38 0.24
N ASP A 64 -6.48 -9.28 0.01
CA ASP A 64 -7.05 -8.61 -1.16
C ASP A 64 -6.67 -7.11 -1.14
N PRO A 65 -5.96 -6.60 -2.16
CA PRO A 65 -5.49 -5.21 -2.17
C PRO A 65 -6.62 -4.18 -2.04
N ASP A 66 -7.77 -4.41 -2.67
CA ASP A 66 -8.90 -3.48 -2.58
C ASP A 66 -9.53 -3.48 -1.19
N ALA A 67 -9.65 -4.63 -0.54
CA ALA A 67 -10.07 -4.72 0.85
C ALA A 67 -9.10 -4.00 1.79
N VAL A 68 -7.79 -4.18 1.61
CA VAL A 68 -6.80 -3.48 2.41
C VAL A 68 -6.80 -1.98 2.11
N GLN A 69 -6.99 -1.57 0.86
CA GLN A 69 -7.11 -0.16 0.50
C GLN A 69 -8.31 0.50 1.18
N ARG A 70 -9.46 -0.19 1.30
CA ARG A 70 -10.61 0.29 2.08
C ARG A 70 -10.29 0.47 3.56
N VAL A 71 -9.39 -0.34 4.13
CA VAL A 71 -8.91 -0.16 5.51
C VAL A 71 -8.12 1.15 5.63
N PHE A 72 -7.17 1.41 4.72
CA PHE A 72 -6.38 2.64 4.71
C PHE A 72 -7.20 3.91 4.47
N LEU A 73 -8.28 3.83 3.71
CA LEU A 73 -9.20 4.97 3.51
C LEU A 73 -10.10 5.22 4.72
N ARG A 74 -10.21 4.24 5.63
CA ARG A 74 -11.09 4.31 6.80
C ARG A 74 -10.34 4.67 8.09
N TYR A 75 -9.07 4.31 8.20
CA TYR A 75 -8.25 4.38 9.42
C TYR A 75 -6.84 4.87 9.11
#